data_AF-A0A537QAF2-F1
#
_entry.id   AF-A0A537QAF2-F1
#
_cell.length_a   1.000
_cell.length_b   1.000
_cell.length_c   1.000
_cell.angle_alpha   90.00
_cell.angle_beta   90.00
_cell.angle_gamma   90.00
#
_symmetry.space_group_name_H-M   'P 1'
#
loop_
_entity.id
_entity.type
_entity.pdbx_description
1 polymer ?
#
loop_
_entity_poly.entity_id
_entity_poly.type
_entity_poly.pdbx_seq_one_letter_code
_entity_poly.pdbx_strand_id
1 'polypeptide(L)'
;MRLADRVREAGRACSRDPGESIFIMKTGASCKAVDRRIFLGLLAAMLVFTGGFVVRTAAQGPAQTVRLVVDYGDGMTKIFDGLAWSKGNTVLDVLNRAQAHPHGITFAYTGSGASAFLTKIDDLQNQGGGSGAKNWQYWVNTTYADRSFAVFEVQALDTVFWRFAGGGK
;
A
#
# COMPACT_ATOMS: atom_id res chain seq x y z
N MET A 1 37.18 -30.12 -10.19
CA MET A 1 37.24 -30.71 -11.55
C MET A 1 36.24 -29.94 -12.43
N ARG A 2 36.69 -28.86 -13.10
CA ARG A 2 36.66 -28.61 -14.58
C ARG A 2 35.30 -28.93 -15.24
N LEU A 3 34.50 -27.94 -15.70
CA LEU A 3 34.58 -27.16 -16.96
C LEU A 3 34.58 -28.03 -18.24
N ALA A 4 33.61 -27.75 -19.14
CA ALA A 4 33.33 -28.29 -20.50
C ALA A 4 31.98 -29.07 -20.54
N ASP A 5 31.09 -29.05 -21.54
CA ASP A 5 30.89 -28.39 -22.85
C ASP A 5 29.43 -28.72 -23.26
N ARG A 6 28.58 -27.78 -23.72
CA ARG A 6 28.29 -27.36 -25.12
C ARG A 6 27.56 -28.38 -26.04
N VAL A 7 26.53 -27.84 -26.75
CA VAL A 7 25.94 -28.26 -28.07
C VAL A 7 24.93 -29.42 -28.02
N ARG A 8 23.62 -29.30 -28.34
CA ARG A 8 22.82 -28.85 -29.51
C ARG A 8 22.84 -29.79 -30.74
N GLU A 9 21.87 -30.70 -30.83
CA GLU A 9 21.30 -31.31 -32.06
C GLU A 9 19.79 -31.55 -31.77
N ALA A 10 18.78 -31.00 -32.47
CA ALA A 10 18.38 -31.09 -33.88
C ALA A 10 17.71 -32.44 -34.28
N GLY A 11 16.38 -32.48 -34.21
CA GLY A 11 15.52 -32.88 -35.34
C GLY A 11 15.10 -34.35 -35.50
N ARG A 12 13.83 -34.65 -35.19
CA ARG A 12 12.87 -35.55 -35.89
C ARG A 12 11.62 -35.69 -35.00
N ALA A 13 10.39 -35.87 -35.45
CA ALA A 13 9.82 -36.13 -36.76
C ALA A 13 8.31 -35.75 -36.73
N CYS A 14 7.76 -35.50 -37.91
CA CYS A 14 6.34 -35.32 -38.18
C CYS A 14 5.50 -36.55 -37.80
N SER A 15 4.26 -36.33 -37.36
CA SER A 15 3.15 -37.26 -37.55
C SER A 15 1.86 -36.47 -37.84
N ARG A 16 0.98 -37.06 -38.64
CA ARG A 16 -0.07 -36.43 -39.46
C ARG A 16 -1.43 -37.06 -39.15
N ASP A 17 -2.45 -36.19 -39.02
CA ASP A 17 -3.90 -36.36 -39.29
C ASP A 17 -4.78 -37.30 -38.43
N PRO A 18 -6.14 -37.24 -38.51
CA PRO A 18 -7.04 -36.17 -39.00
C PRO A 18 -8.31 -35.93 -38.10
N GLY A 19 -9.05 -34.84 -38.35
CA GLY A 19 -10.43 -34.67 -37.84
C GLY A 19 -11.04 -33.27 -38.02
N GLU A 20 -11.94 -33.14 -39.01
CA GLU A 20 -12.94 -32.09 -39.32
C GLU A 20 -13.36 -31.09 -38.20
N SER A 21 -13.78 -29.85 -38.43
CA SER A 21 -14.32 -29.17 -39.63
C SER A 21 -14.33 -27.63 -39.43
N ILE A 22 -13.95 -26.91 -40.50
CA ILE A 22 -14.57 -25.67 -41.04
C ILE A 22 -14.87 -24.49 -40.07
N PHE A 23 -14.14 -23.38 -40.18
CA PHE A 23 -14.69 -22.10 -40.68
C PHE A 23 -13.59 -21.05 -40.98
N ILE A 24 -13.92 -20.21 -41.95
CA ILE A 24 -13.12 -19.26 -42.72
C ILE A 24 -12.61 -18.07 -41.90
N MET A 25 -11.32 -17.72 -42.02
CA MET A 25 -10.89 -16.35 -42.37
C MET A 25 -9.42 -16.32 -42.82
N LYS A 26 -9.23 -15.75 -44.00
CA LYS A 26 -7.98 -15.51 -44.72
C LYS A 26 -7.29 -14.25 -44.16
N THR A 27 -6.00 -14.08 -44.49
CA THR A 27 -5.10 -12.90 -44.30
C THR A 27 -4.32 -12.89 -42.98
N GLY A 28 -3.03 -12.57 -42.92
CA GLY A 28 -2.06 -12.11 -43.92
C GLY A 28 -0.67 -12.16 -43.28
N ALA A 29 0.33 -12.45 -44.10
CA ALA A 29 1.65 -12.89 -43.70
C ALA A 29 2.57 -11.77 -43.17
N SER A 30 3.54 -12.25 -42.37
CA SER A 30 4.96 -11.91 -42.44
C SER A 30 5.44 -10.61 -41.80
N CYS A 31 5.97 -10.77 -40.59
CA CYS A 31 6.88 -9.85 -39.91
C CYS A 31 8.21 -9.81 -40.70
N LYS A 32 8.47 -8.72 -41.42
CA LYS A 32 9.73 -8.54 -42.14
C LYS A 32 10.86 -8.20 -41.16
N ALA A 33 11.88 -9.04 -41.18
CA ALA A 33 13.13 -8.90 -40.47
C ALA A 33 13.80 -7.54 -40.77
N VAL A 34 14.33 -6.92 -39.72
CA VAL A 34 15.18 -5.73 -39.78
C VAL A 34 16.51 -6.11 -40.42
N ASP A 35 16.72 -5.64 -41.65
CA ASP A 35 17.95 -5.92 -42.41
C ASP A 35 19.06 -4.95 -41.98
N ARG A 36 20.19 -5.53 -41.59
CA ARG A 36 21.38 -4.88 -41.05
C ARG A 36 22.30 -4.50 -42.20
N ARG A 37 22.13 -3.32 -42.79
CA ARG A 37 23.08 -2.78 -43.78
C ARG A 37 23.45 -1.33 -43.49
N ILE A 38 24.74 -1.21 -43.20
CA ILE A 38 25.55 -0.04 -42.94
C ILE A 38 25.46 0.94 -44.12
N PHE A 39 25.16 2.21 -43.85
CA PHE A 39 25.55 3.34 -44.71
C PHE A 39 26.09 4.47 -43.82
N LEU A 40 27.40 4.68 -43.91
CA LEU A 40 28.07 5.92 -43.50
C LEU A 40 27.68 7.03 -44.49
N GLY A 41 27.43 8.24 -43.96
CA GLY A 41 27.63 9.48 -44.71
C GLY A 41 26.47 10.45 -44.72
N LEU A 42 26.32 11.26 -43.66
CA LEU A 42 26.16 12.72 -43.70
C LEU A 42 25.92 13.25 -42.28
N LEU A 43 26.97 13.86 -41.71
CA LEU A 43 26.87 14.79 -40.59
C LEU A 43 25.99 16.00 -40.99
N ALA A 44 25.42 16.64 -39.96
CA ALA A 44 24.76 17.96 -39.96
C ALA A 44 23.22 17.98 -40.07
N ALA A 45 22.55 17.57 -38.98
CA ALA A 45 21.41 18.31 -38.41
C ALA A 45 21.05 17.75 -37.01
N MET A 46 22.05 17.55 -36.16
CA MET A 46 21.87 17.12 -34.77
C MET A 46 22.17 18.29 -33.83
N LEU A 47 21.34 19.34 -33.87
CA LEU A 47 21.44 20.50 -32.98
C LEU A 47 20.20 21.37 -33.17
N VAL A 48 19.09 21.08 -32.49
CA VAL A 48 18.23 22.06 -31.78
C VAL A 48 17.20 21.24 -30.98
N PHE A 49 17.55 20.83 -29.77
CA PHE A 49 16.65 20.73 -28.60
C PHE A 49 17.43 20.05 -27.46
N THR A 50 18.62 20.58 -27.13
CA THR A 50 19.20 20.38 -25.79
C THR A 50 18.50 21.32 -24.80
N GLY A 51 17.17 21.26 -24.77
CA GLY A 51 16.40 21.83 -23.68
C GLY A 51 16.60 20.91 -22.48
N GLY A 52 17.63 21.18 -21.68
CA GLY A 52 17.90 20.43 -20.47
C GLY A 52 16.64 20.38 -19.62
N PHE A 53 16.05 19.20 -19.49
CA PHE A 53 15.02 18.95 -18.48
C PHE A 53 15.70 19.11 -17.12
N VAL A 54 15.58 20.30 -16.54
CA VAL A 54 15.88 20.49 -15.12
C VAL A 54 14.77 19.76 -14.38
N VAL A 55 15.03 18.52 -13.98
CA VAL A 55 14.21 17.83 -12.98
C VAL A 55 14.35 18.65 -11.71
N ARG A 56 13.41 19.56 -11.46
CA ARG A 56 13.26 20.22 -10.17
C ARG A 56 12.78 19.14 -9.21
N THR A 57 13.70 18.51 -8.50
CA THR A 57 13.39 17.88 -7.23
C THR A 57 12.89 18.99 -6.32
N ALA A 58 11.56 19.12 -6.18
CA ALA A 58 11.01 19.91 -5.11
C ALA A 58 11.60 19.34 -3.82
N ALA A 59 12.31 20.17 -3.06
CA ALA A 59 12.73 19.79 -1.72
C ALA A 59 11.46 19.43 -0.95
N GLN A 60 11.22 18.13 -0.80
CA GLN A 60 10.13 17.65 0.02
C GLN A 60 10.45 18.14 1.44
N GLY A 61 9.61 19.02 1.97
CA GLY A 61 9.68 19.38 3.38
C GLY A 61 9.66 18.12 4.25
N PRO A 62 10.07 18.22 5.53
CA PRO A 62 10.10 17.05 6.40
C PRO A 62 8.76 16.32 6.34
N ALA A 63 8.80 15.01 6.13
CA ALA A 63 7.61 14.19 6.04
C ALA A 63 6.78 14.41 7.31
N GLN A 64 5.55 14.87 7.15
CA GLN A 64 4.65 15.09 8.26
C GLN A 64 4.14 13.76 8.77
N THR A 65 4.01 13.63 10.09
CA THR A 65 3.65 12.39 10.75
C THR A 65 2.54 12.62 11.76
N VAL A 66 1.89 11.54 12.16
CA VAL A 66 0.99 11.45 13.31
C VAL A 66 1.52 10.38 14.24
N ARG A 67 1.31 10.58 15.53
CA ARG A 67 1.64 9.61 16.56
C ARG A 67 0.41 8.78 16.92
N LEU A 68 0.58 7.48 17.08
CA LEU A 68 -0.44 6.58 17.64
C LEU A 68 0.07 5.95 18.93
N VAL A 69 -0.79 5.95 19.95
CA VAL A 69 -0.57 5.19 21.18
C VAL A 69 -1.78 4.28 21.39
N VAL A 70 -1.50 3.01 21.69
CA VAL A 70 -2.50 2.02 22.05
C VAL A 70 -2.16 1.51 23.45
N ASP A 71 -2.93 1.93 24.44
CA ASP A 71 -2.86 1.49 25.84
C ASP A 71 -3.89 0.39 26.09
N TYR A 72 -3.41 -0.82 26.41
CA TYR A 72 -4.26 -1.99 26.61
C TYR A 72 -4.91 -2.01 28.00
N GLY A 73 -4.58 -1.04 28.86
CA GLY A 73 -5.18 -0.88 30.19
C GLY A 73 -4.72 -1.92 31.21
N ASP A 74 -3.67 -2.67 30.88
CA ASP A 74 -3.02 -3.72 31.68
C ASP A 74 -1.53 -3.41 31.93
N GLY A 75 -1.08 -2.20 31.58
CA GLY A 75 0.32 -1.78 31.66
C GLY A 75 1.11 -2.00 30.38
N MET A 76 0.54 -2.69 29.38
CA MET A 76 1.12 -2.82 28.05
C MET A 76 0.71 -1.65 27.16
N THR A 77 1.64 -1.14 26.37
CA THR A 77 1.39 -0.05 25.43
C THR A 77 2.19 -0.25 24.15
N LYS A 78 1.55 -0.03 23.00
CA LYS A 78 2.24 0.12 21.72
C LYS A 78 2.26 1.59 21.31
N ILE A 79 3.40 2.04 20.82
CA ILE A 79 3.62 3.42 20.37
C ILE A 79 4.17 3.40 18.95
N PHE A 80 3.57 4.22 18.09
CA PHE A 80 4.05 4.50 16.74
C PHE A 80 4.30 6.00 16.62
N ASP A 81 5.56 6.43 16.66
CA ASP A 81 5.94 7.85 16.76
C ASP A 81 5.98 8.61 15.43
N GLY A 82 5.79 7.93 14.30
CA GLY A 82 6.08 8.49 12.99
C GLY A 82 5.22 7.95 11.85
N LEU A 83 3.92 7.75 12.07
CA LEU A 83 3.04 7.27 11.01
C LEU A 83 2.86 8.38 9.96
N ALA A 84 3.24 8.10 8.72
CA ALA A 84 3.20 9.09 7.64
C ALA A 84 1.80 9.70 7.49
N TRP A 85 1.72 11.04 7.46
CA TRP A 85 0.46 11.77 7.37
C TRP A 85 0.30 12.46 6.02
N SER A 86 -0.95 12.59 5.59
CA SER A 86 -1.37 13.40 4.45
C SER A 86 -2.70 14.10 4.78
N LYS A 87 -2.94 15.26 4.15
CA LYS A 87 -4.19 16.01 4.32
C LYS A 87 -5.40 15.12 4.02
N GLY A 88 -6.41 15.17 4.88
CA GLY A 88 -7.62 14.36 4.79
C GLY A 88 -7.51 12.97 5.43
N ASN A 89 -6.34 12.59 5.97
CA ASN A 89 -6.24 11.36 6.75
C ASN A 89 -7.16 11.43 7.98
N THR A 90 -7.83 10.33 8.25
CA THR A 90 -8.66 10.11 9.43
C THR A 90 -7.93 9.29 10.49
N VAL A 91 -8.52 9.14 11.68
CA VAL A 91 -8.00 8.19 12.68
C VAL A 91 -8.03 6.75 12.16
N LEU A 92 -8.98 6.36 11.30
CA LEU A 92 -8.97 5.07 10.61
C LEU A 92 -7.72 4.90 9.73
N ASP A 93 -7.31 5.95 9.02
CA ASP A 93 -6.09 5.92 8.20
C ASP A 93 -4.81 5.77 9.05
N VAL A 94 -4.82 6.29 10.27
CA VAL A 94 -3.76 6.09 11.26
C VAL A 94 -3.72 4.63 11.72
N LEU A 95 -4.87 4.03 12.05
CA LEU A 95 -4.96 2.61 12.43
C LEU A 95 -4.52 1.68 11.29
N ASN A 96 -4.92 1.95 10.05
CA ASN A 96 -4.49 1.19 8.87
C ASN A 96 -2.96 1.23 8.69
N ARG A 97 -2.33 2.39 8.91
CA ARG A 97 -0.86 2.52 8.82
C ARG A 97 -0.17 1.78 9.96
N ALA A 98 -0.71 1.83 11.16
CA ALA A 98 -0.20 1.06 12.28
C ALA A 98 -0.33 -0.46 12.02
N GLN A 99 -1.41 -0.90 11.39
CA GLN A 99 -1.60 -2.30 11.00
C GLN A 99 -0.60 -2.78 9.96
N ALA A 100 -0.21 -1.91 9.01
CA ALA A 100 0.78 -2.23 7.99
C ALA A 100 2.23 -2.27 8.50
N HIS A 101 2.49 -1.89 9.76
CA HIS A 101 3.84 -1.86 10.34
C HIS A 101 4.35 -3.29 10.63
N PRO A 102 5.67 -3.59 10.54
CA PRO A 102 6.23 -4.92 10.83
C PRO A 102 5.90 -5.50 12.22
N HIS A 103 5.60 -4.62 13.19
CA HIS A 103 5.12 -4.96 14.53
C HIS A 103 3.81 -4.24 14.83
N GLY A 104 2.93 -4.22 13.84
CA GLY A 104 1.68 -3.50 13.86
C GLY A 104 0.67 -4.01 14.87
N ILE A 105 -0.49 -3.40 14.81
CA ILE A 105 -1.70 -3.88 15.47
C ILE A 105 -2.60 -4.57 14.45
N THR A 106 -3.47 -5.44 14.91
CA THR A 106 -4.67 -5.82 14.17
C THR A 106 -5.86 -5.11 14.80
N PHE A 107 -6.90 -4.82 14.02
CA PHE A 107 -8.11 -4.24 14.58
C PHE A 107 -9.33 -4.65 13.77
N ALA A 108 -10.50 -4.60 14.41
CA ALA A 108 -11.78 -4.85 13.78
C ALA A 108 -12.78 -3.76 14.16
N TYR A 109 -13.70 -3.49 13.25
CA TYR A 109 -14.78 -2.52 13.45
C TYR A 109 -16.00 -2.92 12.62
N THR A 110 -17.15 -2.38 12.98
CA THR A 110 -18.40 -2.51 12.23
C THR A 110 -18.90 -1.14 11.81
N GLY A 111 -19.82 -1.07 10.85
CA GLY A 111 -20.32 0.21 10.32
C GLY A 111 -19.31 0.90 9.41
N SER A 112 -19.60 2.14 9.01
CA SER A 112 -18.76 2.92 8.09
C SER A 112 -18.97 4.42 8.28
N GLY A 113 -17.99 5.22 7.87
CA GLY A 113 -18.05 6.68 8.00
C GLY A 113 -18.41 7.11 9.43
N ALA A 114 -19.41 7.99 9.58
CA ALA A 114 -19.81 8.49 10.88
C ALA A 114 -20.40 7.43 11.83
N SER A 115 -20.77 6.25 11.33
CA SER A 115 -21.31 5.14 12.14
C SER A 115 -20.27 4.05 12.43
N ALA A 116 -19.02 4.20 11.99
CA ALA A 116 -18.00 3.19 12.25
C ALA A 116 -17.72 3.08 13.76
N PHE A 117 -17.70 1.85 14.25
CA PHE A 117 -17.52 1.52 15.66
C PHE A 117 -16.42 0.48 15.81
N LEU A 118 -15.34 0.86 16.50
CA LEU A 118 -14.20 -0.03 16.76
C LEU A 118 -14.62 -1.10 17.75
N THR A 119 -14.46 -2.37 17.37
CA THR A 119 -14.90 -3.51 18.20
C THR A 119 -13.73 -4.20 18.88
N LYS A 120 -12.52 -4.12 18.32
CA LYS A 120 -11.35 -4.86 18.79
C LYS A 120 -10.03 -4.24 18.31
N ILE A 121 -9.00 -4.29 19.14
CA ILE A 121 -7.59 -4.13 18.76
C ILE A 121 -6.82 -5.32 19.32
N ASP A 122 -5.98 -5.92 18.49
CA ASP A 122 -5.24 -7.16 18.75
C ASP A 122 -6.12 -8.28 19.31
N ASP A 123 -5.96 -8.65 20.57
CA ASP A 123 -6.69 -9.72 21.24
C ASP A 123 -7.82 -9.20 22.13
N LEU A 124 -7.91 -7.89 22.39
CA LEU A 124 -8.90 -7.30 23.29
C LEU A 124 -10.14 -6.81 22.54
N GLN A 125 -11.26 -7.47 22.83
CA GLN A 125 -12.61 -7.15 22.35
C GLN A 125 -13.34 -6.22 23.34
N ASN A 126 -14.13 -5.29 22.81
CA ASN A 126 -15.10 -4.53 23.62
C ASN A 126 -16.02 -5.45 24.42
N GLN A 127 -16.22 -5.12 25.70
CA GLN A 127 -17.04 -5.93 26.62
C GLN A 127 -18.51 -5.52 26.64
N GLY A 128 -18.87 -4.48 25.88
CA GLY A 128 -20.25 -4.01 25.78
C GLY A 128 -20.67 -3.20 27.01
N GLY A 129 -21.94 -3.30 27.38
CA GLY A 129 -22.51 -2.61 28.53
C GLY A 129 -22.40 -3.43 29.82
N GLY A 130 -22.34 -2.76 30.97
CA GLY A 130 -22.33 -3.41 32.28
C GLY A 130 -21.42 -2.72 33.27
N SER A 131 -21.61 -3.02 34.56
CA SER A 131 -20.71 -2.50 35.60
C SER A 131 -19.33 -3.13 35.43
N GLY A 132 -18.31 -2.29 35.27
CA GLY A 132 -16.92 -2.74 35.08
C GLY A 132 -16.57 -3.18 33.65
N ALA A 133 -17.51 -3.14 32.70
CA ALA A 133 -17.23 -3.45 31.31
C ALA A 133 -16.26 -2.41 30.71
N LYS A 134 -15.17 -2.90 30.12
CA LYS A 134 -14.17 -2.10 29.41
C LYS A 134 -14.44 -2.09 27.90
N ASN A 135 -14.23 -0.93 27.30
CA ASN A 135 -14.32 -0.74 25.85
C ASN A 135 -13.16 0.13 25.38
N TRP A 136 -12.86 0.03 24.09
CA TRP A 136 -11.93 0.91 23.41
C TRP A 136 -12.49 2.33 23.35
N GLN A 137 -11.74 3.25 23.94
CA GLN A 137 -12.00 4.69 23.95
C GLN A 137 -10.85 5.39 23.25
N TYR A 138 -11.11 6.54 22.62
CA TYR A 138 -10.04 7.26 21.94
C TYR A 138 -10.10 8.77 22.11
N TRP A 139 -8.92 9.36 22.00
CA TRP A 139 -8.64 10.78 22.10
C TRP A 139 -7.78 11.20 20.92
N VAL A 140 -7.92 12.46 20.53
CA VAL A 140 -6.94 13.11 19.67
C VAL A 140 -6.33 14.25 20.47
N ASN A 141 -5.01 14.19 20.62
CA ASN A 141 -4.22 14.91 21.59
C ASN A 141 -4.72 14.62 23.01
N THR A 142 -5.35 15.58 23.67
CA THR A 142 -5.89 15.44 25.03
C THR A 142 -7.42 15.47 25.07
N THR A 143 -8.06 15.59 23.91
CA THR A 143 -9.52 15.75 23.80
C THR A 143 -10.18 14.41 23.53
N TYR A 144 -11.13 14.03 24.37
CA TYR A 144 -11.97 12.84 24.16
C TYR A 144 -12.74 13.03 22.86
N ALA A 145 -12.71 12.03 21.99
CA ALA A 145 -13.33 12.17 20.68
C ALA A 145 -14.86 12.09 20.76
N ASP A 146 -15.52 13.01 20.06
CA ASP A 146 -16.97 13.18 20.02
C ASP A 146 -17.62 12.65 18.72
N ARG A 147 -16.79 12.14 17.81
CA ARG A 147 -17.19 11.64 16.48
C ARG A 147 -16.58 10.27 16.21
N SER A 148 -16.98 9.63 15.10
CA SER A 148 -16.37 8.35 14.72
C SER A 148 -14.94 8.52 14.22
N PHE A 149 -14.08 7.56 14.57
CA PHE A 149 -12.67 7.52 14.17
C PHE A 149 -12.50 7.40 12.64
N ALA A 150 -13.51 6.90 11.92
CA ALA A 150 -13.50 6.82 10.46
C ALA A 150 -13.82 8.15 9.75
N VAL A 151 -14.20 9.20 10.48
CA VAL A 151 -14.42 10.55 9.93
C VAL A 151 -13.67 11.65 10.69
N PHE A 152 -13.02 11.32 11.81
CA PHE A 152 -12.17 12.26 12.52
C PHE A 152 -10.90 12.49 11.71
N GLU A 153 -10.85 13.59 10.96
CA GLU A 153 -9.63 14.03 10.28
C GLU A 153 -8.56 14.46 11.30
N VAL A 154 -7.37 13.88 11.19
CA VAL A 154 -6.19 14.23 11.97
C VAL A 154 -5.36 15.27 11.24
N GLN A 155 -4.66 16.11 12.00
CA GLN A 155 -3.68 17.05 11.50
C GLN A 155 -2.26 16.49 11.63
N ALA A 156 -1.31 17.07 10.91
CA ALA A 156 0.09 16.78 11.11
C ALA A 156 0.48 17.03 12.59
N LEU A 157 1.29 16.13 13.13
CA LEU A 157 1.80 16.11 14.51
C LEU A 157 0.77 15.80 15.60
N ASP A 158 -0.48 15.49 15.25
CA ASP A 158 -1.46 15.01 16.22
C ASP A 158 -0.98 13.70 16.88
N THR A 159 -1.43 13.50 18.12
CA THR A 159 -1.35 12.21 18.80
C THR A 159 -2.73 11.58 18.90
N VAL A 160 -2.94 10.44 18.25
CA VAL A 160 -4.10 9.59 18.47
C VAL A 160 -3.79 8.67 19.65
N PHE A 161 -4.63 8.69 20.68
CA PHE A 161 -4.51 7.82 21.84
C PHE A 161 -5.73 6.91 21.94
N TRP A 162 -5.53 5.60 21.91
CA TRP A 162 -6.55 4.59 22.17
C TRP A 162 -6.28 3.93 23.52
N ARG A 163 -7.34 3.72 24.32
CA ARG A 163 -7.23 3.01 25.59
C ARG A 163 -8.37 2.01 25.79
N PHE A 164 -8.03 0.82 26.27
CA PHE A 164 -9.01 -0.16 26.73
C PHE A 164 -9.33 0.08 28.21
N ALA A 165 -10.45 0.77 28.47
CA ALA A 165 -10.83 1.18 29.81
C ALA A 165 -12.33 1.07 30.04
N GLY A 166 -12.72 0.96 31.31
CA GLY A 166 -14.12 1.06 31.71
C GLY A 166 -14.60 2.50 31.62
N GLY A 167 -15.91 2.70 31.55
CA GLY A 167 -16.48 4.00 31.87
C GLY A 167 -16.15 4.31 33.33
N GLY A 168 -15.27 5.29 33.56
CA GLY A 168 -14.99 5.77 34.91
C GLY A 168 -16.31 6.21 35.57
N LYS A 169 -16.58 5.68 36.77
CA LYS A 169 -17.54 6.33 37.66
C LYS A 169 -16.86 7.51 38.33
#